data_AF-X0X1S8-F1
#
_entry.id   AF-X0X1S8-F1
#
_cell.length_a   1.000
_cell.length_b   1.000
_cell.length_c   1.000
_cell.angle_alpha   90.00
_cell.angle_beta   90.00
_cell.angle_gamma   90.00
#
_symmetry.space_group_name_H-M   'P 1'
#
loop_
_entity.id
_entity.type
_entity.pdbx_description
1 polymer ?
#
loop_
_entity_poly.entity_id
_entity_poly.type
_entity_poly.pdbx_seq_one_letter_code
_entity_poly.pdbx_strand_id
1 'polypeptide(L)' 'MRALLILSSFFVLLNGTITNWSGSQPISDIDLVSIPSGSFEMGSNKGYGDERPSHKVTLDDFLMSATEITQAQYKEIIG' A
#
# COMPACT_ATOMS: atom_id res chain seq x y z
N MET A 1 -16.05 43.13 6.44
CA MET A 1 -16.98 42.14 7.04
C MET A 1 -17.82 41.55 5.90
N ARG A 2 -17.71 40.22 5.68
CA ARG A 2 -18.61 39.29 4.94
C ARG A 2 -18.75 39.55 3.41
N ALA A 3 -18.03 38.88 2.49
CA ALA A 3 -17.97 37.45 2.09
C ALA A 3 -19.35 36.89 1.64
N LEU A 4 -19.55 36.20 0.50
CA LEU A 4 -18.70 35.80 -0.63
C LEU A 4 -19.64 35.21 -1.73
N LEU A 5 -19.55 35.80 -2.93
CA LEU A 5 -19.76 35.31 -4.31
C LEU A 5 -20.88 34.32 -4.72
N ILE A 6 -21.56 34.76 -5.78
CA ILE A 6 -22.66 34.14 -6.53
C ILE A 6 -22.16 32.94 -7.36
N LEU A 7 -23.07 31.98 -7.54
CA LEU A 7 -23.04 30.85 -8.46
C LEU A 7 -22.53 31.19 -9.89
N SER A 8 -21.46 30.55 -10.35
CA SER A 8 -21.24 30.16 -11.76
C SER A 8 -20.10 29.14 -11.77
N SER A 9 -20.22 27.96 -12.35
CA SER A 9 -20.21 27.83 -13.79
C SER A 9 -20.64 26.43 -14.20
N PHE A 10 -21.77 26.37 -14.88
CA PHE A 10 -22.12 25.27 -15.78
C PHE A 10 -21.63 25.69 -17.17
N PHE A 11 -20.35 25.48 -17.50
CA PHE A 11 -19.89 25.50 -18.90
C PHE A 11 -18.44 25.00 -19.04
N VAL A 12 -18.25 23.74 -19.43
CA VAL A 12 -17.21 23.36 -20.40
C VAL A 12 -17.74 22.17 -21.20
N LEU A 13 -18.13 22.42 -22.45
CA LEU A 13 -18.14 21.42 -23.50
C LEU A 13 -17.00 21.76 -24.47
N LEU A 14 -16.48 20.69 -25.10
CA LEU A 14 -15.50 20.63 -26.18
C LEU A 14 -14.06 20.35 -25.73
N ASN A 15 -13.58 19.19 -26.19
CA ASN A 15 -12.22 18.61 -26.08
C ASN A 15 -11.97 17.64 -24.91
N GLY A 16 -12.75 16.55 -24.86
CA GLY A 16 -12.19 15.22 -24.59
C GLY A 16 -11.47 14.94 -23.28
N THR A 17 -11.61 15.75 -22.23
CA THR A 17 -11.11 15.39 -20.89
C THR A 17 -12.12 14.50 -20.21
N ILE A 18 -11.91 13.18 -20.34
CA ILE A 18 -12.53 12.19 -19.47
C ILE A 18 -12.36 12.64 -18.01
N THR A 19 -13.46 12.58 -17.28
CA THR A 19 -13.52 12.84 -15.85
C THR A 19 -12.70 11.78 -15.13
N ASN A 20 -11.43 12.07 -14.85
CA ASN A 20 -10.66 11.29 -13.88
C ASN A 20 -11.25 11.59 -12.50
N TRP A 21 -12.32 10.88 -12.15
CA TRP A 21 -12.71 10.69 -10.75
C TRP A 21 -11.59 9.88 -10.10
N SER A 22 -10.59 10.57 -9.55
CA SER A 22 -9.39 9.95 -8.97
C SER A 22 -9.66 9.44 -7.55
N GLY A 23 -10.72 8.65 -7.38
CA GLY A 23 -11.08 8.01 -6.11
C GLY A 23 -10.09 6.94 -5.63
N SER A 24 -9.00 6.72 -6.36
CA SER A 24 -7.83 6.00 -5.88
C SER A 24 -6.60 6.75 -6.39
N GLN A 25 -5.96 7.55 -5.53
CA GLN A 25 -4.53 7.77 -5.76
C GLN A 25 -3.89 6.40 -5.60
N PRO A 26 -3.22 5.82 -6.62
CA PRO A 26 -2.42 4.64 -6.36
C PRO A 26 -1.42 5.06 -5.28
N ILE A 27 -1.41 4.34 -4.16
CA ILE A 27 -0.24 4.34 -3.29
C ILE A 27 0.93 4.09 -4.25
N SER A 28 1.91 4.98 -4.27
CA SER A 28 3.15 4.83 -5.04
C SER A 28 3.51 3.36 -5.15
N ASP A 29 3.48 2.83 -6.39
CA ASP A 29 3.42 1.39 -6.69
C ASP A 29 4.28 0.58 -5.70
N ILE A 30 3.62 -0.05 -4.74
CA ILE A 30 4.29 -0.97 -3.82
C ILE A 30 4.56 -2.22 -4.64
N ASP A 31 5.85 -2.49 -4.90
CA ASP A 31 6.26 -3.70 -5.58
C ASP A 31 6.01 -4.91 -4.66
N LEU A 32 4.96 -5.68 -4.97
CA LEU A 32 4.56 -6.87 -4.23
C LEU A 32 5.08 -8.11 -4.94
N VAL A 33 5.85 -8.92 -4.23
CA VAL A 33 6.37 -10.21 -4.71
C VAL A 33 5.56 -11.37 -4.13
N SER A 34 5.31 -12.37 -4.96
CA SER A 34 4.63 -13.60 -4.56
C SER A 34 5.58 -14.54 -3.83
N ILE A 35 5.20 -14.94 -2.62
CA ILE A 35 5.84 -16.00 -1.86
C ILE A 35 4.96 -17.25 -1.99
N PRO A 36 5.47 -18.36 -2.52
CA PRO A 36 4.68 -19.56 -2.72
C PRO A 36 4.35 -20.25 -1.39
N SER A 37 3.23 -20.96 -1.37
CA SER A 37 2.87 -21.83 -0.25
C SER A 37 3.96 -22.86 0.02
N GLY A 38 4.16 -23.24 1.27
CA GLY A 38 5.14 -24.25 1.62
C GLY A 38 5.32 -24.44 3.11
N SER A 39 6.23 -25.34 3.47
CA SER A 39 6.66 -25.51 4.84
C SER A 39 8.11 -25.05 5.02
N PHE A 40 8.35 -24.26 6.07
CA PHE A 40 9.63 -23.64 6.37
C PHE A 40 10.02 -23.91 7.83
N GLU A 41 11.31 -23.96 8.12
CA GLU A 41 11.80 -23.95 9.51
C GLU A 41 11.88 -22.49 9.98
N MET A 42 11.06 -22.12 10.96
CA MET A 42 11.03 -20.80 11.56
C MET A 42 11.71 -20.83 12.93
N GLY A 43 12.43 -19.75 13.26
CA GLY A 43 13.20 -19.63 14.50
C GLY A 43 14.61 -20.25 14.39
N SER A 44 15.35 -20.22 15.51
CA SER A 44 16.74 -20.68 15.57
C SER A 44 17.05 -21.33 16.91
N ASN A 45 17.57 -22.56 16.88
CA ASN A 45 18.03 -23.25 18.10
C ASN A 45 19.25 -22.59 18.75
N LYS A 46 19.96 -21.72 18.03
CA LYS A 46 21.15 -21.00 18.52
C LYS A 46 20.87 -19.51 18.78
N GLY A 47 19.65 -19.03 18.52
CA GLY A 47 19.24 -17.62 18.68
C GLY A 47 19.03 -17.20 20.13
N TYR A 48 18.40 -16.05 20.38
CA TYR A 48 17.96 -15.66 21.72
C TYR A 48 16.79 -16.54 22.21
N GLY A 49 16.37 -16.35 23.46
CA GLY A 49 15.34 -17.20 24.09
C GLY A 49 13.98 -17.14 23.40
N ASP A 50 13.62 -15.98 22.85
CA ASP A 50 12.40 -15.70 22.10
C ASP A 50 12.44 -16.16 20.63
N GLU A 51 13.61 -16.51 20.11
CA GLU A 51 13.78 -17.06 18.76
C GLU A 51 13.76 -18.61 18.74
N ARG A 52 13.74 -19.24 19.91
CA ARG A 52 13.79 -20.70 20.10
C ARG A 52 12.42 -21.31 20.41
N PRO A 53 12.20 -22.59 20.10
CA PRO A 53 13.02 -23.46 19.27
C PRO A 53 12.74 -23.27 17.77
N SER A 54 13.64 -23.75 16.93
CA SER A 54 13.36 -23.92 15.50
C SER A 54 12.25 -24.95 15.31
N HIS A 55 11.23 -24.60 14.54
CA HIS A 55 10.07 -25.46 14.28
C HIS A 55 9.48 -25.23 12.89
N LYS A 56 8.85 -26.28 12.36
CA LYS A 56 8.24 -26.27 11.03
C LYS A 56 6.90 -25.53 11.02
N VAL A 57 6.77 -24.54 10.14
CA VAL A 57 5.55 -23.75 9.91
C VAL A 57 5.10 -23.98 8.46
N THR A 58 3.80 -24.18 8.24
CA THR A 58 3.21 -24.29 6.90
C THR A 58 2.32 -23.08 6.65
N LEU A 59 2.53 -22.41 5.52
CA LEU A 59 1.80 -21.21 5.11
C LEU A 59 1.26 -21.41 3.69
N ASP A 60 0.11 -20.80 3.42
CA ASP A 60 -0.40 -20.61 2.06
C ASP A 60 0.43 -19.56 1.31
N ASP A 61 0.17 -19.40 0.01
CA ASP A 61 0.81 -18.36 -0.79
C ASP A 61 0.32 -16.96 -0.37
N PHE A 62 1.24 -15.99 -0.41
CA PHE A 62 0.92 -14.61 -0.06
C PHE A 62 1.84 -13.62 -0.77
N LEU A 63 1.48 -12.35 -0.74
CA LEU A 63 2.26 -11.25 -1.29
C LEU A 63 3.01 -10.52 -0.17
N MET A 64 4.26 -10.15 -0.42
CA MET A 64 5.07 -9.30 0.47
C MET A 64 5.68 -8.16 -0.32
N SER A 65 5.83 -6.98 0.27
CA SER A 65 6.55 -5.90 -0.39
C SER A 65 8.02 -6.26 -0.58
N ALA A 66 8.56 -6.03 -1.77
CA ALA A 66 9.96 -6.29 -2.09
C ALA A 66 10.92 -5.44 -1.24
N THR A 67 10.44 -4.25 -0.83
CA THR A 67 11.17 -3.30 0.02
C THR A 67 10.32 -2.87 1.21
N GLU A 68 10.97 -2.27 2.20
CA GLU A 68 10.27 -1.55 3.27
C GLU A 68 9.47 -0.37 2.70
N ILE A 69 8.38 -0.02 3.38
CA ILE A 69 7.55 1.14 3.03
C ILE A 69 8.33 2.43 3.32
N THR A 70 8.47 3.30 2.30
CA THR A 70 9.19 4.56 2.48
C THR A 70 8.31 5.64 3.10
N GLN A 71 8.95 6.66 3.68
CA GLN A 71 8.25 7.82 4.24
C GLN A 71 7.42 8.59 3.21
N ALA A 72 7.80 8.56 1.92
CA ALA A 72 7.00 9.15 0.86
C ALA A 72 5.67 8.40 0.69
N GLN A 73 5.72 7.06 0.64
CA GLN A 73 4.52 6.21 0.48
C GLN A 73 3.62 6.29 1.71
N TYR A 74 4.20 6.37 2.91
CA TYR A 74 3.41 6.54 4.13
C TYR A 74 2.66 7.88 4.15
N LYS A 75 3.33 8.98 3.75
CA LYS A 75 2.72 10.32 3.66
C LYS A 75 1.54 10.41 2.70
N GLU A 76 1.54 9.61 1.63
CA GLU A 76 0.40 9.53 0.70
C GLU A 76 -0.90 9.08 1.39
N ILE A 77 -0.79 8.30 2.46
CA ILE A 77 -1.94 7.81 3.23
C ILE A 77 -2.29 8.72 4.41
N ILE A 78 -1.29 9.25 5.12
CA ILE A 78 -1.51 9.95 6.38
C ILE A 78 -1.61 11.48 6.28
N GLY A 79 -1.06 12.10 5.23
CA GLY A 79 -0.97 13.56 5.09
C GLY A 79 0.24 14.17 5.80
#